data_AF-A0A7Y1Z297-F1
#
_entry.id   AF-A0A7Y1Z297-F1
#
_cell.length_a   1.000
_cell.length_b   1.000
_cell.length_c   1.000
_cell.angle_alpha   90.00
_cell.angle_beta   90.00
_cell.angle_gamma   90.00
#
_symmetry.space_group_name_H-M   'P 1'
#
loop_
_entity.id
_entity.type
_entity.pdbx_description
1 polymer ?
#
loop_
_entity_poly.entity_id
_entity_poly.type
_entity_poly.pdbx_seq_one_letter_code
_entity_poly.pdbx_strand_id
1 'polypeptide(L)'
;MFGEPFWFFTHYGEVERSLSSLMISCAMLGMGASLSLRDFARVFIVWRGFAIGMLIQIALVPVFAGIFISLLALIPQETSGLAPADMTGIVLGIALMAAMPGGSSSNLLTFIGNGNVALSVALTAITTFVCLVTTPIVIELLIAFQIPGTLQ
;
A
#
# COMPACT_ATOMS: atom_id res chain seq x y z
N MET A 1 -24.57 -7.32 -27.83
CA MET A 1 -23.20 -6.95 -27.45
C MET A 1 -22.46 -6.18 -28.55
N PHE A 2 -22.68 -6.47 -29.85
CA PHE A 2 -22.08 -5.71 -30.98
C PHE A 2 -23.09 -4.85 -31.76
N GLY A 3 -23.99 -4.14 -31.06
CA GLY A 3 -25.03 -3.30 -31.70
C GLY A 3 -24.61 -1.85 -31.95
N GLU A 4 -23.63 -1.34 -31.20
CA GLU A 4 -23.18 0.05 -31.25
C GLU A 4 -21.69 0.09 -31.58
N PRO A 5 -21.26 0.75 -32.67
CA PRO A 5 -19.87 0.72 -33.16
C PRO A 5 -18.84 1.34 -32.21
N PHE A 6 -19.28 2.03 -31.14
CA PHE A 6 -18.43 2.69 -30.15
C PHE A 6 -18.68 2.24 -28.69
N TRP A 7 -19.28 1.06 -28.47
CA TRP A 7 -19.56 0.51 -27.14
C TRP A 7 -18.32 0.41 -26.23
N PHE A 8 -17.14 0.16 -26.82
CA PHE A 8 -15.86 0.14 -26.10
C PHE A 8 -15.49 1.49 -25.46
N PHE A 9 -15.78 2.61 -26.13
CA PHE A 9 -15.45 3.95 -25.62
C PHE A 9 -16.38 4.38 -24.49
N THR A 10 -17.63 3.89 -24.48
CA THR A 10 -18.58 4.18 -23.39
C THR A 10 -18.31 3.36 -22.13
N HIS A 11 -17.69 2.16 -22.27
CA HIS A 11 -17.35 1.26 -21.16
C HIS A 11 -15.84 1.17 -20.89
N TYR A 12 -15.05 2.11 -21.43
CA TYR A 12 -13.59 2.06 -21.38
C TYR A 12 -13.05 1.86 -19.97
N GLY A 13 -13.59 2.61 -18.99
CA GLY A 13 -13.12 2.55 -17.60
C GLY A 13 -13.39 1.21 -16.90
N GLU A 14 -14.47 0.50 -17.24
CA GLU A 14 -14.75 -0.82 -16.66
C GLU A 14 -13.87 -1.91 -17.28
N VAL A 15 -13.65 -1.82 -18.59
CA VAL A 15 -12.76 -2.73 -19.32
C VAL A 15 -11.31 -2.53 -18.90
N GLU A 16 -10.85 -1.28 -18.74
CA GLU A 16 -9.51 -0.95 -18.27
C GLU A 16 -9.24 -1.53 -16.87
N ARG A 17 -10.13 -1.27 -15.90
CA ARG A 17 -9.97 -1.78 -14.53
C ARG A 17 -9.88 -3.30 -14.48
N SER A 18 -10.75 -3.97 -15.25
CA SER A 18 -10.77 -5.44 -15.33
C SER A 18 -9.48 -5.96 -15.96
N LEU A 19 -9.00 -5.31 -17.02
CA LEU A 19 -7.76 -5.67 -17.70
C LEU A 19 -6.54 -5.46 -16.80
N SER A 20 -6.42 -4.31 -16.12
CA SER A 20 -5.31 -4.03 -15.20
C SER A 20 -5.21 -5.04 -14.06
N SER A 21 -6.36 -5.37 -13.44
CA SER A 21 -6.41 -6.38 -12.38
C SER A 21 -5.99 -7.76 -12.90
N LEU A 22 -6.45 -8.14 -14.09
CA LEU A 22 -6.07 -9.42 -14.71
C LEU A 22 -4.58 -9.48 -15.03
N MET A 23 -4.01 -8.41 -15.58
CA MET A 23 -2.59 -8.34 -15.94
C MET A 23 -1.69 -8.52 -14.71
N ILE A 24 -1.99 -7.82 -13.61
CA ILE A 24 -1.23 -7.96 -12.36
C ILE A 24 -1.41 -9.35 -11.77
N SER A 25 -2.63 -9.90 -11.78
CA SER A 25 -2.90 -11.26 -11.29
C SER A 25 -2.10 -12.31 -12.05
N CYS A 26 -2.08 -12.23 -13.39
CA CYS A 26 -1.28 -13.13 -14.23
C CYS A 26 0.23 -12.94 -14.02
N ALA A 27 0.71 -11.69 -13.89
CA ALA A 27 2.11 -11.42 -13.63
C ALA A 27 2.57 -11.99 -12.27
N MET A 28 1.75 -11.83 -11.22
CA MET A 28 2.01 -12.41 -9.89
C MET A 28 1.96 -13.93 -9.91
N LEU A 29 1.03 -14.52 -10.65
CA LEU A 29 0.95 -15.97 -10.82
C LEU A 29 2.20 -16.52 -11.51
N GLY A 30 2.67 -15.88 -12.58
CA GLY A 30 3.89 -16.27 -13.30
C GLY A 30 5.15 -16.17 -12.43
N MET A 31 5.26 -15.09 -11.65
CA MET A 31 6.32 -14.95 -10.64
C MET A 31 6.24 -16.06 -9.59
N GLY A 32 5.04 -16.34 -9.05
CA GLY A 32 4.79 -17.41 -8.08
C GLY A 32 5.19 -18.78 -8.59
N ALA A 33 4.87 -19.09 -9.85
CA ALA A 33 5.23 -20.36 -10.49
C ALA A 33 6.76 -20.53 -10.68
N SER A 34 7.52 -19.44 -10.67
CA SER A 34 8.98 -19.44 -10.79
C SER A 34 9.71 -19.63 -9.45
N LEU A 35 8.98 -19.57 -8.32
CA LEU A 35 9.52 -19.71 -6.97
C LEU A 35 9.50 -21.17 -6.52
N SER A 36 10.57 -21.63 -5.86
CA SER A 36 10.63 -22.96 -5.27
C SER A 36 10.35 -22.91 -3.76
N LEU A 37 9.87 -24.03 -3.21
CA LEU A 37 9.72 -24.21 -1.75
C LEU A 37 11.04 -24.02 -0.99
N ARG A 38 12.19 -24.29 -1.64
CA ARG A 38 13.52 -24.08 -1.05
C ARG A 38 13.84 -22.60 -0.86
N ASP A 39 13.33 -21.74 -1.74
CA ASP A 39 13.55 -20.29 -1.64
C ASP A 39 12.83 -19.72 -0.41
N PHE A 40 11.60 -20.17 -0.14
CA PHE A 40 10.87 -19.83 1.08
C PHE A 40 11.57 -20.35 2.34
N ALA A 41 12.10 -21.58 2.32
CA ALA A 41 12.87 -22.10 3.45
C ALA A 41 14.11 -21.23 3.76
N ARG A 42 14.77 -20.71 2.71
CA ARG A 42 15.92 -19.81 2.86
C ARG A 42 15.54 -18.46 3.49
N VAL A 43 14.31 -17.97 3.29
CA VAL A 43 13.84 -16.73 3.94
C VAL A 43 13.88 -16.83 5.47
N PHE A 44 13.46 -17.97 6.02
CA PHE A 44 13.50 -18.20 7.48
C PHE A 44 14.92 -18.30 8.02
N ILE A 45 15.88 -18.73 7.19
CA ILE A 45 17.31 -18.76 7.54
C ILE A 45 17.89 -17.33 7.57
N VAL A 46 17.44 -16.44 6.68
CA VAL A 46 17.89 -15.03 6.61
C VAL A 46 16.89 -14.10 7.33
N TRP A 47 16.55 -14.44 8.57
CA TRP A 47 15.56 -13.73 9.39
C TRP A 47 15.89 -12.24 9.61
N ARG A 48 17.17 -11.86 9.55
CA ARG A 48 17.61 -10.46 9.76
C ARG A 48 17.04 -9.52 8.70
N GLY A 49 17.07 -9.93 7.43
CA GLY A 49 16.53 -9.12 6.33
C GLY A 49 15.00 -8.99 6.43
N PHE A 50 14.34 -10.08 6.79
CA PHE A 50 12.90 -10.11 7.04
C PHE A 50 12.50 -9.18 8.19
N ALA A 51 13.19 -9.25 9.33
CA ALA A 51 12.90 -8.43 10.50
C ALA A 51 13.10 -6.94 10.23
N ILE A 52 14.18 -6.56 9.53
CA ILE A 52 14.44 -5.17 9.15
C ILE A 52 13.32 -4.67 8.22
N GLY A 53 12.95 -5.45 7.21
CA GLY A 53 11.88 -5.06 6.28
C GLY A 53 10.53 -4.90 6.97
N MET A 54 10.18 -5.82 7.88
CA MET A 54 8.95 -5.71 8.69
C MET A 54 8.96 -4.45 9.56
N LEU A 55 10.08 -4.15 10.23
CA LEU A 55 10.21 -2.97 11.08
C LEU A 55 10.08 -1.68 10.27
N ILE A 56 10.66 -1.64 9.08
CA ILE A 56 10.50 -0.52 8.14
C ILE A 56 9.03 -0.37 7.74
N GLN A 57 8.35 -1.45 7.37
CA GLN A 57 6.96 -1.41 6.93
C GLN A 57 6.02 -0.91 8.04
N ILE A 58 6.20 -1.40 9.27
CA ILE A 58 5.27 -1.12 10.38
C ILE A 58 5.59 0.19 11.09
N ALA A 59 6.86 0.57 11.22
CA ALA A 59 7.25 1.75 11.97
C ALA A 59 7.64 2.92 11.05
N LEU A 60 8.51 2.67 10.08
CA LEU A 60 9.09 3.75 9.27
C LEU A 60 8.05 4.34 8.32
N VAL A 61 7.21 3.52 7.66
CA VAL A 61 6.17 4.01 6.75
C VAL A 61 5.17 4.95 7.46
N PRO A 62 4.58 4.60 8.62
CA PRO A 62 3.69 5.52 9.35
C PRO A 62 4.39 6.79 9.83
N VAL A 63 5.65 6.71 10.25
CA VAL A 63 6.44 7.89 10.66
C VAL A 63 6.62 8.86 9.49
N PHE A 64 6.99 8.35 8.31
CA PHE A 64 7.12 9.19 7.12
C PHE A 64 5.78 9.79 6.68
N ALA A 65 4.68 9.04 6.78
CA ALA A 65 3.34 9.55 6.53
C ALA A 65 2.96 10.68 7.50
N GLY A 66 3.25 10.51 8.80
CA GLY A 66 3.05 11.54 9.81
C GLY A 66 3.88 12.81 9.53
N ILE A 67 5.15 12.67 9.13
CA ILE A 67 5.97 13.83 8.73
C ILE A 67 5.37 14.53 7.51
N PHE A 68 4.94 13.77 6.51
CA PHE A 68 4.34 14.33 5.29
C PHE A 68 3.04 15.09 5.57
N ILE A 69 2.16 14.53 6.42
CA ILE A 69 0.93 15.23 6.85
C ILE A 69 1.27 16.52 7.59
N SER A 70 2.27 16.50 8.49
CA SER A 70 2.72 17.70 9.20
C SER A 70 3.26 18.77 8.26
N LEU A 71 4.01 18.39 7.22
CA LEU A 71 4.47 19.33 6.19
C LEU A 71 3.30 19.92 5.41
N LEU A 72 2.28 19.12 5.11
CA LEU A 72 1.07 19.58 4.41
C LEU A 72 0.28 20.59 5.25
N ALA A 73 0.26 20.42 6.58
CA ALA A 73 -0.37 21.34 7.52
C ALA A 73 0.33 22.70 7.64
N LEU A 74 1.59 22.83 7.19
CA LEU A 74 2.31 24.11 7.17
C LEU A 74 1.93 24.99 5.97
N ILE A 75 1.20 24.46 4.98
CA ILE A 75 0.75 25.22 3.82
C ILE A 75 -0.42 26.11 4.26
N PRO A 76 -0.33 27.46 4.12
CA PRO A 76 -1.39 28.36 4.54
C PRO A 76 -2.71 28.03 3.84
N GLN A 77 -3.79 27.85 4.61
CA GLN A 77 -5.13 27.53 4.09
C GLN A 77 -5.66 28.62 3.13
N GLU A 78 -5.21 29.86 3.30
CA GLU A 78 -5.46 31.00 2.42
C GLU A 78 -5.03 30.72 0.96
N THR A 79 -3.96 29.94 0.77
CA THR A 79 -3.32 29.72 -0.54
C THR A 79 -3.79 28.41 -1.20
N SER A 80 -4.33 27.47 -0.42
CA SER A 80 -4.75 26.16 -0.92
C SER A 80 -6.17 26.16 -1.51
N GLY A 81 -7.03 27.12 -1.15
CA GLY A 81 -8.39 27.22 -1.67
C GLY A 81 -9.29 26.02 -1.34
N LEU A 82 -8.86 25.12 -0.44
CA LEU A 82 -9.58 23.91 -0.05
C LEU A 82 -10.36 24.14 1.25
N ALA A 83 -11.54 23.52 1.36
CA ALA A 83 -12.31 23.54 2.60
C ALA A 83 -11.60 22.69 3.68
N PRO A 84 -11.71 23.04 4.98
CA PRO A 84 -11.12 22.26 6.08
C PRO A 84 -11.56 20.78 6.12
N ALA A 85 -12.78 20.49 5.64
CA ALA A 85 -13.31 19.13 5.54
C ALA A 85 -12.55 18.26 4.51
N ASP A 86 -12.12 18.85 3.40
CA ASP A 86 -11.40 18.13 2.34
C ASP A 86 -9.99 17.75 2.78
N MET A 87 -9.31 18.64 3.52
CA MET A 87 -8.01 18.34 4.13
C MET A 87 -8.10 17.18 5.14
N THR A 88 -9.18 17.12 5.92
CA THR A 88 -9.38 16.01 6.88
C THR A 88 -9.51 14.67 6.14
N GLY A 89 -10.23 14.64 5.01
CA GLY A 89 -10.33 13.46 4.15
C GLY A 89 -8.99 13.02 3.56
N ILE A 90 -8.14 13.96 3.15
CA ILE A 90 -6.79 13.68 2.64
C ILE A 90 -5.91 13.09 3.75
N VAL A 91 -5.92 13.67 4.94
CA VAL A 91 -5.15 13.17 6.09
C VAL A 91 -5.56 11.75 6.45
N LEU A 92 -6.86 11.49 6.52
CA LEU A 92 -7.39 10.15 6.76
C LEU A 92 -6.98 9.17 5.65
N GLY A 93 -7.06 9.59 4.38
CA GLY A 93 -6.62 8.79 3.24
C GLY A 93 -5.13 8.43 3.30
N ILE A 94 -4.27 9.37 3.67
CA ILE A 94 -2.83 9.13 3.85
C ILE A 94 -2.58 8.20 5.04
N ALA A 95 -3.28 8.41 6.16
CA ALA A 95 -3.17 7.53 7.34
C ALA A 95 -3.60 6.09 7.01
N LEU A 96 -4.69 5.92 6.27
CA LEU A 96 -5.15 4.61 5.78
C LEU A 96 -4.11 3.96 4.88
N MET A 97 -3.57 4.70 3.90
CA MET A 97 -2.52 4.20 3.00
C MET A 97 -1.26 3.77 3.76
N ALA A 98 -0.85 4.53 4.77
CA ALA A 98 0.33 4.24 5.57
C ALA A 98 0.14 3.04 6.52
N ALA A 99 -1.11 2.77 6.93
CA ALA A 99 -1.46 1.67 7.81
C ALA A 99 -1.65 0.32 7.07
N MET A 100 -1.70 0.35 5.74
CA MET A 100 -1.85 -0.84 4.90
C MET A 100 -0.51 -1.55 4.64
N PRO A 101 -0.51 -2.88 4.46
CA PRO A 101 0.70 -3.65 4.16
C PRO A 101 1.20 -3.36 2.74
N GLY A 102 2.39 -3.88 2.42
CA GLY A 102 2.95 -3.82 1.07
C GLY A 102 2.02 -4.47 0.03
N GLY A 103 1.94 -3.90 -1.17
CA GLY A 103 1.07 -4.40 -2.25
C GLY A 103 1.77 -5.36 -3.20
N SER A 104 1.01 -6.16 -3.96
CA SER A 104 1.54 -7.11 -4.94
C SER A 104 2.48 -6.49 -6.00
N SER A 105 2.36 -5.18 -6.24
CA SER A 105 3.26 -4.43 -7.11
C SER A 105 4.71 -4.42 -6.61
N SER A 106 4.97 -4.40 -5.30
CA SER A 106 6.33 -4.45 -4.76
C SER A 106 7.01 -5.78 -5.05
N ASN A 107 6.24 -6.88 -5.07
CA ASN A 107 6.73 -8.19 -5.45
C ASN A 107 7.15 -8.19 -6.93
N LEU A 108 6.35 -7.57 -7.81
CA LEU A 108 6.68 -7.42 -9.24
C LEU A 108 7.97 -6.64 -9.44
N LEU A 109 8.08 -5.50 -8.77
CA LEU A 109 9.25 -4.63 -8.86
C LEU A 109 10.50 -5.34 -8.32
N THR A 110 10.36 -6.15 -7.27
CA THR A 110 11.45 -6.99 -6.76
C THR A 110 11.90 -8.00 -7.81
N PHE A 111 10.96 -8.64 -8.53
CA PHE A 111 11.26 -9.58 -9.59
C PHE A 111 12.00 -8.91 -10.77
N ILE A 112 11.48 -7.78 -11.26
CA ILE A 112 12.11 -7.01 -12.35
C ILE A 112 13.50 -6.49 -11.92
N GLY A 113 13.65 -6.12 -10.65
CA GLY A 113 14.91 -5.66 -10.06
C GLY A 113 15.92 -6.77 -9.74
N ASN A 114 15.66 -8.04 -10.10
CA ASN A 114 16.48 -9.20 -9.74
C ASN A 114 16.75 -9.33 -8.22
N GLY A 115 15.80 -8.86 -7.40
CA GLY A 115 15.85 -8.97 -5.95
C GLY A 115 15.40 -10.33 -5.43
N ASN A 116 15.40 -10.48 -4.10
CA ASN A 116 14.88 -11.69 -3.47
C ASN A 116 13.35 -11.66 -3.40
N VAL A 117 12.71 -12.21 -4.43
CA VAL A 117 11.25 -12.26 -4.57
C VAL A 117 10.60 -13.10 -3.47
N ALA A 118 11.21 -14.23 -3.07
CA ALA A 118 10.69 -15.07 -1.99
C ALA A 118 10.59 -14.29 -0.67
N LEU A 119 11.61 -13.48 -0.37
CA LEU A 119 11.62 -12.60 0.80
C LEU A 119 10.51 -11.54 0.71
N SER A 120 10.35 -10.90 -0.45
CA SER A 120 9.33 -9.85 -0.67
C SER A 120 7.91 -10.39 -0.52
N VAL A 121 7.64 -11.57 -1.08
CA VAL A 121 6.34 -12.27 -0.96
C VAL A 121 6.08 -12.69 0.48
N ALA A 122 7.07 -13.29 1.16
CA ALA A 122 6.92 -13.70 2.56
C ALA A 122 6.68 -12.50 3.49
N LEU A 123 7.40 -11.39 3.26
CA LEU A 123 7.22 -10.14 4.01
C LEU A 123 5.83 -9.57 3.77
N THR A 124 5.38 -9.50 2.52
CA THR A 124 4.03 -9.03 2.18
C THR A 124 2.94 -9.88 2.85
N ALA A 125 3.07 -11.20 2.80
CA ALA A 125 2.10 -12.11 3.42
C ALA A 125 2.02 -11.91 4.94
N ILE A 126 3.17 -11.88 5.62
CA ILE A 126 3.19 -11.75 7.08
C ILE A 126 2.78 -10.33 7.52
N THR A 127 3.24 -9.29 6.84
CA THR A 127 2.82 -7.91 7.14
C THR A 127 1.32 -7.71 6.94
N THR A 128 0.70 -8.40 5.97
CA THR A 128 -0.77 -8.39 5.80
C THR A 128 -1.50 -8.93 7.02
N PHE A 129 -1.03 -10.05 7.60
CA PHE A 129 -1.60 -10.57 8.84
C PHE A 129 -1.37 -9.64 10.03
N VAL A 130 -0.17 -9.06 10.13
CA VAL A 130 0.14 -8.12 11.21
C VAL A 130 -0.69 -6.84 11.11
N CYS A 131 -0.92 -6.34 9.89
CA CYS A 131 -1.76 -5.17 9.62
C CYS A 131 -3.20 -5.33 10.14
N LEU A 132 -3.78 -6.54 10.15
CA LEU A 132 -5.11 -6.74 10.75
C LEU A 132 -5.20 -6.23 12.19
N VAL A 133 -4.08 -6.27 12.93
CA VAL A 133 -4.00 -5.77 14.31
C VAL A 133 -3.37 -4.38 14.36
N THR A 134 -2.36 -4.08 13.56
CA THR A 134 -1.64 -2.80 13.64
C THR A 134 -2.34 -1.64 12.94
N THR A 135 -3.13 -1.91 11.89
CA THR A 135 -3.85 -0.87 11.14
C THR A 135 -4.73 0.02 12.04
N PRO A 136 -5.62 -0.50 12.90
CA PRO A 136 -6.44 0.37 13.76
C PRO A 136 -5.58 1.22 14.71
N ILE A 137 -4.51 0.64 15.27
CA ILE A 137 -3.59 1.32 16.19
C ILE A 137 -2.86 2.48 15.48
N VAL A 138 -2.36 2.24 14.26
CA VAL A 138 -1.63 3.24 13.48
C VAL A 138 -2.54 4.40 13.10
N ILE A 139 -3.78 4.12 12.69
CA ILE A 139 -4.75 5.14 12.32
C ILE A 139 -5.12 6.00 13.53
N GLU A 140 -5.42 5.38 14.67
CA GLU A 140 -5.70 6.12 15.91
C GLU A 140 -4.53 7.01 16.30
N LEU A 141 -3.29 6.51 16.20
CA LEU A 141 -2.10 7.27 16.55
C LEU A 141 -1.86 8.46 15.61
N LEU A 142 -2.01 8.29 14.29
CA LEU A 142 -1.85 9.38 13.32
C LEU A 142 -2.95 10.43 13.45
N ILE A 143 -4.20 10.00 13.65
CA ILE A 143 -5.34 10.92 13.82
C ILE A 143 -5.20 11.71 15.12
N ALA A 144 -4.90 11.04 16.24
CA ALA A 144 -4.75 11.68 17.54
C ALA A 144 -3.62 12.73 17.55
N PHE A 145 -2.55 12.51 16.79
CA PHE A 145 -1.41 13.43 16.73
C PHE A 145 -1.68 14.66 15.85
N GLN A 146 -2.50 14.55 14.81
CA GLN A 146 -2.71 15.62 13.82
C GLN A 146 -4.09 16.28 13.82
N ILE A 147 -5.10 15.68 14.42
CA ILE A 147 -6.45 16.25 14.54
C ILE A 147 -6.80 16.35 16.03
N PRO A 148 -6.39 17.43 16.72
CA PRO A 148 -6.79 17.65 18.10
C PRO A 148 -8.30 17.97 18.13
N GLY A 149 -9.13 17.04 18.62
CA GLY A 149 -10.54 17.33 18.92
C GLY A 149 -11.60 16.27 18.57
N THR A 150 -11.23 15.07 18.12
CA THR A 150 -12.22 14.02 17.73
C THR A 150 -12.71 13.11 18.86
N LEU A 151 -12.19 13.26 20.09
CA LEU A 151 -12.72 12.60 21.29
C LEU A 151 -13.50 13.60 22.17
N GLN A 152 -14.65 14.06 21.67
CA GLN A 152 -15.77 14.55 22.48
C GLN A 152 -17.09 14.09 21.85
#